data_AF-A0A5F8GK64-F1
#
_entry.id   AF-A0A5F8GK64-F1
#
_cell.length_a   1.000
_cell.length_b   1.000
_cell.length_c   1.000
_cell.angle_alpha   90.00
_cell.angle_beta   90.00
_cell.angle_gamma   90.00
#
_symmetry.space_group_name_H-M   'P 1'
#
loop_
_entity.id
_entity.type
_entity.pdbx_description
1 polymer ?
#
loop_
_entity_poly.entity_id
_entity_poly.type
_entity_poly.pdbx_seq_one_letter_code
_entity_poly.pdbx_strand_id
1 'polypeptide(L)'
;NTILGILLTWTIFGTLYEAQCTDIPLEFKTDDHSNGCKDRHGEFHELNIYWISDYCEICQCDEEEMECSSLILRPADYDKEKCEEVFDRESCIFKPVEKDNPSKSCNATEYFV
;
A
#
# COMPACT_ATOMS: atom_id res chain seq x y z
N ASN A 1 25.66 -17.25 -53.20
CA ASN A 1 24.62 -17.58 -52.21
C ASN A 1 25.18 -17.32 -50.82
N THR A 2 25.18 -16.06 -50.39
CA THR A 2 25.62 -15.65 -49.04
C THR A 2 25.39 -14.14 -48.87
N ILE A 3 24.15 -13.72 -48.64
CA ILE A 3 23.82 -12.61 -47.71
C ILE A 3 22.39 -12.91 -47.25
N LEU A 4 22.25 -13.76 -46.25
CA LEU A 4 20.98 -13.98 -45.56
C LEU A 4 21.20 -13.74 -44.07
N GLY A 5 20.46 -12.79 -43.53
CA GLY A 5 20.03 -12.82 -42.15
C GLY A 5 20.86 -12.01 -41.16
N ILE A 6 20.67 -10.69 -41.14
CA ILE A 6 20.75 -9.92 -39.89
C ILE A 6 19.61 -8.88 -39.90
N LEU A 7 18.45 -9.27 -39.38
CA LEU A 7 17.41 -8.36 -38.91
C LEU A 7 17.19 -8.70 -37.43
N LEU A 8 17.93 -8.05 -36.55
CA LEU A 8 17.76 -8.15 -35.10
C LEU A 8 17.06 -6.89 -34.58
N THR A 9 15.75 -7.05 -34.38
CA THR A 9 14.95 -6.69 -33.19
C THR A 9 15.17 -5.34 -32.52
N TRP A 10 14.19 -4.44 -32.65
CA TRP A 10 13.89 -3.40 -31.65
C TRP A 10 12.38 -3.32 -31.41
N THR A 11 11.82 -4.36 -30.79
CA THR A 11 10.49 -4.28 -30.14
C THR A 11 10.68 -4.50 -28.64
N ILE A 12 11.29 -3.51 -28.00
CA ILE A 12 11.21 -3.33 -26.56
C ILE A 12 10.79 -1.87 -26.36
N PHE A 13 9.53 -1.57 -26.62
CA PHE A 13 8.90 -0.43 -25.98
C PHE A 13 8.19 -0.99 -24.75
N GLY A 14 8.75 -0.61 -23.60
CA GLY A 14 8.49 -1.22 -22.30
C GLY A 14 7.04 -1.10 -21.87
N THR A 15 6.53 -2.19 -21.30
CA THR A 15 5.41 -2.11 -20.37
C THR A 15 5.94 -1.46 -19.09
N LEU A 16 6.03 -0.13 -19.06
CA LEU A 16 6.07 0.61 -17.81
C LEU A 16 4.63 0.79 -17.33
N TYR A 17 4.16 -0.13 -16.51
CA TYR A 17 3.16 0.18 -15.51
C TYR A 17 3.38 -0.74 -14.31
N GLU A 18 4.35 -0.36 -13.48
CA GLU A 18 4.37 -0.76 -12.08
C GLU A 18 3.19 -0.04 -11.40
N ALA A 19 1.97 -0.54 -11.58
CA ALA A 19 1.06 -0.50 -10.45
C ALA A 19 1.62 -1.50 -9.45
N GLN A 20 2.54 -1.02 -8.61
CA GLN A 20 2.92 -1.71 -7.39
C GLN A 20 1.78 -1.57 -6.37
N CYS A 21 0.57 -1.99 -6.74
CA CYS A 21 -0.35 -2.60 -5.80
C CYS A 21 0.28 -3.96 -5.51
N THR A 22 1.09 -4.04 -4.46
CA THR A 22 1.42 -5.35 -3.94
C THR A 22 0.19 -5.78 -3.17
N ASP A 23 -0.80 -6.31 -3.88
CA ASP A 23 -1.75 -7.23 -3.28
C ASP A 23 -0.88 -8.40 -2.84
N ILE A 24 -0.43 -8.38 -1.59
CA ILE A 24 0.13 -9.56 -0.96
C ILE A 24 -1.14 -10.33 -0.58
N PRO A 25 -1.56 -11.37 -1.33
CA PRO A 25 -2.50 -12.31 -0.78
C PRO A 25 -1.79 -12.88 0.45
N LEU A 26 -2.20 -12.43 1.62
CA LEU A 26 -1.83 -13.10 2.84
C LEU A 26 -2.47 -14.48 2.71
N GLU A 27 -1.66 -15.48 2.34
CA GLU A 27 -2.10 -16.88 2.26
C GLU A 27 -2.52 -17.34 3.66
N PHE A 28 -3.73 -16.97 4.08
CA PHE A 28 -4.40 -17.53 5.22
C PHE A 28 -5.11 -18.78 4.72
N LYS A 29 -4.52 -19.93 5.02
CA LYS A 29 -5.26 -21.19 5.00
C LYS A 29 -6.38 -21.06 6.03
N THR A 30 -7.58 -20.76 5.56
CA THR A 30 -8.80 -21.05 6.30
C THR A 30 -8.74 -22.55 6.59
N ASP A 31 -8.49 -22.89 7.84
CA ASP A 31 -8.73 -24.26 8.29
C ASP A 31 -10.24 -24.47 8.06
N ASP A 32 -10.57 -25.52 7.31
CA ASP A 32 -11.78 -25.81 6.50
C ASP A 32 -13.15 -25.72 7.25
N HIS A 33 -13.16 -25.19 8.47
CA HIS A 33 -14.30 -25.04 9.38
C HIS A 33 -14.28 -23.78 10.28
N SER A 34 -13.41 -22.79 10.06
CA SER A 34 -13.44 -21.56 10.89
C SER A 34 -14.49 -20.56 10.39
N ASN A 35 -15.41 -20.17 11.28
CA ASN A 35 -16.39 -19.08 11.03
C ASN A 35 -15.73 -17.68 11.07
N GLY A 36 -14.50 -17.54 10.55
CA GLY A 36 -13.74 -16.30 10.62
C GLY A 36 -12.25 -16.45 10.28
N CYS A 37 -11.53 -15.34 10.37
CA CYS A 37 -10.13 -15.20 9.98
C CYS A 37 -9.28 -14.88 11.21
N LYS A 38 -7.99 -15.24 11.15
CA LYS A 38 -7.00 -14.72 12.11
C LYS A 38 -6.16 -13.66 11.42
N ASP A 39 -6.02 -12.51 12.05
CA ASP A 39 -5.15 -11.46 11.52
C ASP A 39 -3.66 -11.78 11.79
N ARG A 40 -2.76 -10.88 11.37
CA ARG A 40 -1.32 -11.04 11.59
C ARG A 40 -0.86 -10.96 13.06
N HIS A 41 -1.71 -10.49 13.97
CA HIS A 41 -1.48 -10.57 15.41
C HIS A 41 -1.99 -11.88 16.01
N GLY A 42 -2.72 -12.68 15.21
CA GLY A 42 -3.38 -13.90 15.64
C GLY A 42 -4.74 -13.66 16.30
N GLU A 43 -5.29 -12.44 16.24
CA GLU A 43 -6.63 -12.13 16.73
C GLU A 43 -7.68 -12.70 15.77
N PHE A 44 -8.72 -13.32 16.32
CA PHE A 44 -9.79 -13.92 15.54
C PHE A 44 -10.90 -12.92 15.27
N HIS A 45 -11.25 -12.74 14.00
CA HIS A 45 -12.32 -11.89 13.51
C HIS A 45 -13.39 -12.74 12.85
N GLU A 46 -14.66 -12.43 13.11
CA GLU A 46 -15.80 -13.14 12.51
C GLU A 46 -15.88 -12.91 10.99
N LEU A 47 -16.67 -13.74 10.29
CA LEU A 47 -16.98 -13.50 8.88
C LEU A 47 -17.84 -12.25 8.71
N ASN A 48 -17.66 -11.58 7.56
CA ASN A 48 -18.44 -10.44 7.08
C ASN A 48 -18.42 -9.22 8.03
N ILE A 49 -17.37 -9.07 8.83
CA ILE A 49 -17.11 -7.84 9.61
C ILE A 49 -15.94 -7.06 9.03
N TYR A 50 -16.00 -5.74 9.22
CA TYR A 50 -14.87 -4.84 8.96
C TYR A 50 -14.23 -4.43 10.27
N TRP A 51 -12.91 -4.34 10.30
CA TRP A 51 -12.18 -3.77 11.42
C TRP A 51 -11.02 -2.91 10.93
N ILE A 52 -10.61 -1.94 11.76
CA ILE A 52 -9.41 -1.15 11.52
C ILE A 52 -8.28 -1.78 12.33
N SER A 53 -7.20 -2.16 11.67
CA SER A 53 -6.02 -2.71 12.30
C SER A 53 -5.12 -1.62 12.89
N ASP A 54 -4.26 -1.99 13.85
CA ASP A 54 -3.24 -1.09 14.42
C ASP A 54 -2.19 -0.59 13.41
N TYR A 55 -2.24 -1.11 12.18
CA TYR A 55 -1.32 -0.76 11.10
C TYR A 55 -1.94 0.18 10.07
N CYS A 56 -3.03 0.84 10.42
CA CYS A 56 -3.73 1.76 9.52
C CYS A 56 -4.26 1.03 8.27
N GLU A 57 -4.90 -0.12 8.48
CA GLU A 57 -5.58 -0.84 7.41
C GLU A 57 -7.03 -1.06 7.79
N ILE A 58 -7.93 -1.00 6.81
CA ILE A 58 -9.27 -1.54 6.93
C ILE A 58 -9.24 -2.97 6.40
N CYS A 59 -9.64 -3.92 7.24
CA CYS A 59 -9.67 -5.32 6.90
C CYS A 59 -11.11 -5.83 6.87
N GLN A 60 -11.34 -6.83 6.03
CA GLN A 60 -12.57 -7.61 5.93
C GLN A 60 -12.20 -9.08 5.85
N CYS A 61 -12.96 -9.92 6.53
CA CYS A 61 -12.88 -11.37 6.42
C CYS A 61 -14.17 -11.88 5.77
N ASP A 62 -14.07 -12.61 4.67
CA ASP A 62 -15.20 -13.32 4.07
C ASP A 62 -14.95 -14.84 4.05
N GLU A 63 -15.86 -15.59 3.42
CA GLU A 63 -15.82 -17.05 3.39
C GLU A 63 -14.62 -17.60 2.57
N GLU A 64 -14.07 -16.80 1.66
CA GLU A 64 -12.99 -17.19 0.76
C GLU A 64 -11.63 -16.73 1.30
N GLU A 65 -11.53 -15.46 1.73
CA GLU A 65 -10.28 -14.85 2.15
C GLU A 65 -10.44 -13.66 3.13
N MET A 66 -9.30 -13.17 3.60
CA MET A 66 -9.20 -11.91 4.34
C MET A 66 -8.51 -10.87 3.47
N GLU A 67 -9.21 -9.76 3.20
CA GLU A 67 -8.69 -8.62 2.46
C GLU A 67 -8.38 -7.47 3.43
N CYS A 68 -7.21 -6.83 3.28
CA CYS A 68 -6.84 -5.64 4.04
C CYS A 68 -6.33 -4.54 3.10
N SER A 69 -6.88 -3.35 3.23
CA SER A 69 -6.52 -2.16 2.46
C SER A 69 -5.90 -1.09 3.34
N SER A 70 -4.82 -0.46 2.89
CA SER A 70 -4.19 0.68 3.57
C SER A 70 -5.16 1.86 3.69
N LEU A 71 -5.14 2.53 4.85
CA LEU A 71 -5.78 3.81 5.12
C LEU A 71 -4.75 4.95 5.22
N ILE A 72 -3.47 4.65 4.98
CA ILE A 72 -2.37 5.60 5.15
C ILE A 72 -2.49 6.70 4.08
N LEU A 73 -2.73 7.94 4.53
CA LEU A 73 -2.71 9.09 3.65
C LEU A 73 -1.29 9.66 3.53
N ARG A 74 -0.83 9.84 2.29
CA ARG A 74 0.46 10.50 1.98
C ARG A 74 0.26 11.79 1.21
N PRO A 75 1.03 12.85 1.51
CA PRO A 75 0.93 14.12 0.79
C PRO A 75 1.55 13.95 -0.60
N ALA A 76 0.82 14.34 -1.64
CA ALA A 76 1.28 14.28 -3.03
C ALA A 76 2.24 15.43 -3.35
N ASP A 77 1.88 16.64 -2.91
CA ASP A 77 2.57 17.89 -3.27
C ASP A 77 2.86 18.75 -2.04
N TYR A 78 4.16 18.99 -1.81
CA TYR A 78 4.73 19.82 -0.75
C TYR A 78 6.18 20.20 -1.13
N ASP A 79 6.77 21.19 -0.43
CA ASP A 79 8.16 21.61 -0.67
C ASP A 79 9.16 20.55 -0.15
N LYS A 80 9.54 19.59 -1.02
CA LYS A 80 10.48 18.50 -0.69
C LYS A 80 11.91 18.97 -0.42
N GLU A 81 12.26 20.21 -0.80
CA GLU A 81 13.58 20.78 -0.49
C GLU A 81 13.64 21.18 0.98
N LYS A 82 12.58 21.83 1.50
CA LYS A 82 12.54 22.36 2.87
C LYS A 82 11.84 21.46 3.88
N CYS A 83 11.07 20.48 3.42
CA CYS A 83 10.22 19.66 4.27
C CYS A 83 10.51 18.17 4.14
N GLU A 84 10.17 17.42 5.17
CA GLU A 84 10.22 15.96 5.21
C GLU A 84 8.93 15.39 5.80
N GLU A 85 8.63 14.14 5.48
CA GLU A 85 7.42 13.44 5.94
C GLU A 85 7.65 12.77 7.29
N VAL A 86 6.76 13.04 8.25
CA VAL A 86 6.69 12.32 9.53
C VAL A 86 5.36 11.58 9.59
N PHE A 87 5.41 10.29 9.89
CA PHE A 87 4.21 9.48 10.03
C PHE A 87 3.51 9.76 11.37
N ASP A 88 2.27 10.21 11.32
CA ASP A 88 1.39 10.28 12.46
C ASP A 88 0.51 9.03 12.51
N ARG A 89 0.85 8.12 13.42
CA ARG A 89 0.13 6.85 13.60
C ARG A 89 -1.29 7.03 14.09
N GLU A 90 -1.58 8.06 14.90
CA GLU A 90 -2.92 8.27 15.45
C GLU A 90 -3.92 8.64 14.36
N SER A 91 -3.49 9.43 13.37
CA SER A 91 -4.33 9.83 12.26
C SER A 91 -4.13 8.99 10.99
N CYS A 92 -3.13 8.11 10.97
CA CYS A 92 -2.72 7.36 9.77
C CYS A 92 -2.34 8.27 8.60
N ILE A 93 -1.66 9.40 8.86
CA ILE A 93 -1.29 10.39 7.85
C ILE A 93 0.21 10.69 7.92
N PHE A 94 0.89 10.72 6.78
CA PHE A 94 2.20 11.36 6.67
C PHE A 94 2.03 12.88 6.62
N LYS A 95 2.59 13.58 7.62
CA LYS A 95 2.55 15.04 7.70
C LYS A 95 3.88 15.59 7.23
N PRO A 96 3.91 16.50 6.24
CA PRO A 96 5.14 17.19 5.90
C PRO A 96 5.44 18.26 6.96
N VAL A 97 6.66 18.27 7.48
CA VAL A 97 7.16 19.21 8.48
C VAL A 97 8.47 19.83 8.01
N GLU A 98 8.83 21.00 8.53
CA GLU A 98 10.10 21.64 8.17
C GLU A 98 11.30 20.82 8.67
N LYS A 99 12.29 20.59 7.81
CA LYS A 99 13.52 19.86 8.17
C LYS A 99 14.27 20.52 9.32
N ASP A 100 14.28 21.86 9.35
CA ASP A 100 14.96 22.63 10.39
C ASP A 100 14.15 22.73 11.70
N ASN A 101 12.84 22.45 11.64
CA ASN A 101 11.95 22.50 12.79
C ASN A 101 10.75 21.55 12.61
N PRO A 102 10.87 20.27 13.03
CA PRO A 102 9.80 19.28 12.88
C PRO A 102 8.50 19.60 13.63
N SER A 103 8.49 20.58 14.54
CA SER A 103 7.26 21.04 15.21
C SER A 103 6.40 21.96 14.32
N LYS A 104 6.92 22.39 13.16
CA LYS A 104 6.23 23.26 12.21
C LYS A 104 5.83 22.48 10.97
N SER A 105 4.52 22.43 10.71
CA SER A 105 3.96 21.80 9.52
C SER A 105 4.26 22.59 8.25
N CYS A 106 4.54 21.88 7.17
CA CYS A 106 4.54 22.43 5.82
C CYS A 106 3.14 22.36 5.20
N ASN A 107 2.89 23.23 4.21
CA ASN A 107 1.65 23.19 3.45
C ASN A 107 1.66 22.01 2.47
N ALA A 108 0.55 21.27 2.40
CA ALA A 108 0.31 20.22 1.43
C ALA A 108 -1.05 20.45 0.79
N THR A 109 -1.12 20.34 -0.53
CA THR A 109 -2.30 20.67 -1.33
C THR A 109 -3.15 19.45 -1.68
N GLU A 110 -2.56 18.26 -1.68
CA GLU A 110 -3.21 17.01 -2.10
C GLU A 110 -2.66 15.80 -1.33
N TYR A 111 -3.51 14.81 -1.07
CA TYR A 111 -3.17 13.57 -0.40
C TYR A 111 -3.72 12.36 -1.19
N PHE A 112 -3.02 11.24 -1.14
CA PHE A 112 -3.44 9.96 -1.69
C PHE A 112 -3.40 8.87 -0.62
N VAL A 113 -4.25 7.85 -0.77
CA VAL A 113 -4.20 6.59 -0.03
C VAL A 113 -3.28 5.62 -0.78
#